data_AF-A0A1V6SH21-F1
#
_entry.id   AF-A0A1V6SH21-F1
#
_cell.length_a   1.000
_cell.length_b   1.000
_cell.length_c   1.000
_cell.angle_alpha   90.00
_cell.angle_beta   90.00
_cell.angle_gamma   90.00
#
_symmetry.space_group_name_H-M   'P 1'
#
loop_
_entity.id
_entity.type
_entity.pdbx_description
1 polymer ?
#
loop_
_entity_poly.entity_id
_entity_poly.type
_entity_poly.pdbx_seq_one_letter_code
_entity_poly.pdbx_strand_id
1 'polypeptide(L)'
;MEGWQVLIPKLAFEHEFLLHGIFSIAALHMAATTADPQQVLSYLDTALQCNELAFAPFREALAHLTPDNCDAVFAQSAIVTIIGIALPRLNAQHRGESCSMIETMMTVFELLQGASKISQISKSWRQASIFFKYDWRENPALDPDMANSIAELRMLNSSIGNTDPAQHRINKEAIVSLQDSFAKFTHAPHPAPIIAWLTYANREFVDGLRARQPFQLFILMNWAVLYELGARYWWAKGCGKALVAELLSEMKDWNETWESALQWPQQMVGI
;
A
#
# COMPACT_ATOMS: atom_id res chain seq x y z
N MET A 1 -11.46 10.62 -14.38
CA MET A 1 -10.72 11.72 -13.74
C MET A 1 -11.56 12.56 -12.77
N GLU A 2 -12.89 12.63 -12.89
CA GLU A 2 -13.76 13.47 -12.02
C GLU A 2 -13.75 13.17 -10.51
N GLY A 3 -13.50 11.92 -10.08
CA GLY A 3 -13.57 11.52 -8.66
C GLY A 3 -12.64 12.33 -7.77
N TRP A 4 -11.33 12.09 -7.86
CA TRP A 4 -10.32 12.76 -7.04
C TRP A 4 -10.14 14.25 -7.35
N GLN A 5 -10.42 14.70 -8.58
CA GLN A 5 -10.22 16.09 -8.97
C GLN A 5 -11.40 17.01 -8.60
N VAL A 6 -12.63 16.47 -8.53
CA VAL A 6 -13.84 17.28 -8.34
C VAL A 6 -14.68 16.81 -7.16
N LEU A 7 -14.99 15.51 -7.08
CA LEU A 7 -15.91 15.00 -6.06
C LEU A 7 -15.27 14.99 -4.67
N ILE A 8 -14.02 14.52 -4.55
CA ILE A 8 -13.30 14.47 -3.28
C ILE A 8 -13.09 15.86 -2.66
N PRO A 9 -12.64 16.89 -3.40
CA PRO A 9 -12.57 18.25 -2.86
C PRO A 9 -13.92 18.81 -2.42
N LYS A 10 -15.02 18.52 -3.14
CA LYS A 10 -16.36 18.94 -2.71
C LYS A 10 -16.76 18.29 -1.40
N LEU A 11 -16.56 16.98 -1.31
CA LEU A 11 -16.85 16.19 -0.11
C LEU A 11 -16.01 16.64 1.10
N ALA A 12 -14.78 17.12 0.86
CA ALA A 12 -13.92 17.66 1.90
C ALA A 12 -14.50 18.90 2.59
N PHE A 13 -15.30 19.73 1.89
CA PHE A 13 -15.98 20.87 2.52
C PHE A 13 -17.10 20.45 3.47
N GLU A 14 -17.59 19.21 3.38
CA GLU A 14 -18.61 18.64 4.27
C GLU A 14 -17.98 17.84 5.43
N HIS A 15 -16.70 17.45 5.29
CA HIS A 15 -16.01 16.58 6.23
C HIS A 15 -14.61 17.13 6.58
N GLU A 16 -14.49 17.75 7.75
CA GLU A 16 -13.26 18.43 8.18
C GLU A 16 -12.02 17.52 8.19
N PHE A 17 -12.17 16.25 8.57
CA PHE A 17 -11.05 15.29 8.53
C PHE A 17 -10.49 15.09 7.13
N LEU A 18 -11.36 15.10 6.11
CA LEU A 18 -10.95 14.89 4.72
C LEU A 18 -10.27 16.15 4.18
N LEU A 19 -10.75 17.33 4.57
CA LEU A 19 -10.10 18.60 4.24
C LEU A 19 -8.66 18.65 4.76
N HIS A 20 -8.48 18.39 6.05
CA HIS A 20 -7.14 18.36 6.67
C HIS A 20 -6.28 17.24 6.09
N GLY A 21 -6.85 16.07 5.75
CA GLY A 21 -6.13 15.02 5.02
C GLY A 21 -5.61 15.48 3.65
N ILE A 22 -6.45 16.17 2.87
CA ILE A 22 -6.05 16.74 1.57
C ILE A 22 -4.93 17.77 1.73
N PHE A 23 -5.01 18.64 2.74
CA PHE A 23 -3.93 19.60 3.01
C PHE A 23 -2.64 18.91 3.45
N SER A 24 -2.75 17.85 4.26
CA SER A 24 -1.58 17.09 4.70
C SER A 24 -0.85 16.44 3.52
N ILE A 25 -1.55 15.71 2.65
CA ILE A 25 -0.93 15.07 1.48
C ILE A 25 -0.43 16.10 0.46
N ALA A 26 -1.10 17.25 0.32
CA ALA A 26 -0.63 18.34 -0.53
C ALA A 26 0.68 18.95 0.00
N ALA A 27 0.74 19.26 1.30
CA ALA A 27 1.97 19.75 1.93
C ALA A 27 3.10 18.71 1.80
N LEU A 28 2.81 17.43 2.00
CA LEU A 28 3.80 16.36 1.87
C LEU A 28 4.31 16.21 0.42
N HIS A 29 3.45 16.37 -0.57
CA HIS A 29 3.85 16.43 -1.97
C HIS A 29 4.74 17.65 -2.26
N MET A 30 4.42 18.83 -1.71
CA MET A 30 5.26 20.02 -1.83
C MET A 30 6.64 19.79 -1.19
N ALA A 31 6.70 19.15 -0.03
CA ALA A 31 7.95 18.75 0.62
C ALA A 31 8.78 17.80 -0.25
N ALA A 32 8.13 16.85 -0.95
CA ALA A 32 8.80 15.89 -1.83
C ALA A 32 9.30 16.47 -3.16
N THR A 33 8.79 17.64 -3.58
CA THR A 33 9.02 18.19 -4.93
C THR A 33 9.76 19.53 -4.94
N THR A 34 9.78 20.25 -3.82
CA THR A 34 10.53 21.51 -3.73
C THR A 34 12.04 21.27 -3.66
N ALA A 35 12.81 22.19 -4.24
CA ALA A 35 14.28 22.17 -4.20
C ALA A 35 14.86 22.97 -3.02
N ASP A 36 14.03 23.76 -2.31
CA ASP A 36 14.46 24.62 -1.20
C ASP A 36 14.38 23.87 0.14
N PRO A 37 15.53 23.55 0.79
CA PRO A 37 15.54 22.79 2.04
C PRO A 37 14.77 23.43 3.20
N GLN A 38 14.70 24.77 3.26
CA GLN A 38 13.97 25.45 4.33
C GLN A 38 12.45 25.28 4.15
N GLN A 39 11.97 25.33 2.90
CA GLN A 39 10.56 25.08 2.59
C GLN A 39 10.19 23.62 2.83
N VAL A 40 11.08 22.66 2.54
CA VAL A 40 10.82 21.23 2.81
C VAL A 40 10.42 21.03 4.28
N LEU A 41 11.19 21.57 5.23
CA LEU A 41 10.92 21.39 6.66
C LEU A 41 9.59 22.02 7.07
N SER A 42 9.29 23.23 6.58
CA SER A 42 8.01 23.90 6.84
C SER A 42 6.81 23.13 6.29
N TYR A 43 6.94 22.54 5.10
CA TYR A 43 5.88 21.70 4.53
C TYR A 43 5.72 20.37 5.28
N LEU A 44 6.80 19.78 5.79
CA LEU A 44 6.72 18.60 6.66
C LEU A 44 5.98 18.90 7.97
N ASP A 45 6.27 20.04 8.60
CA ASP A 45 5.55 20.49 9.81
C ASP A 45 4.07 20.71 9.52
N THR A 46 3.76 21.35 8.39
CA THR A 46 2.37 21.56 7.94
C THR A 46 1.66 20.22 7.68
N ALA A 47 2.33 19.28 7.02
CA ALA A 47 1.77 17.96 6.74
C ALA A 47 1.44 17.20 8.04
N LEU A 48 2.35 17.24 9.02
CA LEU A 48 2.15 16.66 10.36
C LEU A 48 0.96 17.30 11.07
N GLN A 49 0.93 18.63 11.16
CA GLN A 49 -0.14 19.36 11.83
C GLN A 49 -1.52 19.06 11.21
N CYS A 50 -1.63 19.09 9.88
CA CYS A 50 -2.87 18.73 9.20
C CYS A 50 -3.26 17.27 9.43
N ASN A 51 -2.31 16.34 9.45
CA ASN A 51 -2.60 14.93 9.72
C ASN A 51 -3.12 14.73 11.16
N GLU A 52 -2.55 15.43 12.14
CA GLU A 52 -3.01 15.42 13.53
C GLU A 52 -4.43 15.98 13.66
N LEU A 53 -4.73 17.11 13.00
CA LEU A 53 -6.06 17.71 12.98
C LEU A 53 -7.10 16.78 12.34
N ALA A 54 -6.73 16.00 11.33
CA ALA A 54 -7.61 15.04 10.69
C ALA A 54 -7.91 13.80 11.57
N PHE A 55 -7.01 13.45 12.50
CA PHE A 55 -7.00 12.13 13.15
C PHE A 55 -8.22 11.87 14.02
N ALA A 56 -8.51 12.75 14.98
CA ALA A 56 -9.62 12.54 15.92
C ALA A 56 -10.99 12.56 15.23
N PRO A 57 -11.31 13.53 14.34
CA PRO A 57 -12.58 13.54 13.63
C PRO A 57 -12.71 12.37 12.63
N PHE A 58 -11.60 11.94 12.01
CA PHE A 58 -11.62 10.73 11.17
C PHE A 58 -11.96 9.49 12.00
N ARG A 59 -11.32 9.30 13.16
CA ARG A 59 -11.61 8.18 14.05
C ARG A 59 -13.06 8.17 14.54
N GLU A 60 -13.64 9.33 14.78
CA GLU A 60 -15.05 9.46 15.17
C GLU A 60 -16.00 9.09 14.02
N ALA A 61 -15.73 9.57 12.81
CA ALA A 61 -16.50 9.20 11.62
C ALA A 61 -16.40 7.70 11.31
N LEU A 62 -15.24 7.09 11.58
CA LEU A 62 -15.04 5.64 11.47
C LEU A 62 -15.89 4.84 12.46
N ALA A 63 -16.02 5.32 13.71
CA ALA A 63 -16.85 4.67 14.72
C ALA A 63 -18.35 4.76 14.38
N HIS A 64 -18.76 5.79 13.63
CA HIS A 64 -20.14 6.08 13.25
C HIS A 64 -20.29 6.09 11.73
N LEU A 65 -19.90 4.99 11.08
CA LEU A 65 -19.97 4.86 9.62
C LEU A 65 -21.42 4.83 9.12
N THR A 66 -21.75 5.68 8.16
CA THR A 66 -23.06 5.82 7.51
C THR A 66 -22.93 5.79 5.99
N PRO A 67 -24.02 5.59 5.23
CA PRO A 67 -23.99 5.74 3.77
C PRO A 67 -23.47 7.10 3.32
N ASP A 68 -23.77 8.17 4.06
CA ASP A 68 -23.44 9.54 3.68
C ASP A 68 -21.96 9.88 3.88
N ASN A 69 -21.33 9.35 4.95
CA ASN A 69 -19.93 9.64 5.24
C ASN A 69 -18.94 8.59 4.70
N CYS A 70 -19.43 7.46 4.17
CA CYS A 70 -18.57 6.34 3.80
C CYS A 70 -17.55 6.70 2.71
N ASP A 71 -17.95 7.48 1.70
CA ASP A 71 -17.05 7.93 0.65
C ASP A 71 -15.94 8.84 1.19
N ALA A 72 -16.27 9.72 2.15
CA ALA A 72 -15.28 10.60 2.77
C ALA A 72 -14.26 9.79 3.58
N VAL A 73 -14.76 8.81 4.34
CA VAL A 73 -13.94 7.86 5.10
C VAL A 73 -13.01 7.08 4.16
N PHE A 74 -13.50 6.55 3.05
CA PHE A 74 -12.68 5.81 2.09
C PHE A 74 -11.59 6.68 1.47
N ALA A 75 -11.93 7.90 1.08
CA ALA A 75 -10.97 8.86 0.55
C ALA A 75 -9.86 9.14 1.57
N GLN A 76 -10.24 9.38 2.83
CA GLN A 76 -9.31 9.64 3.90
C GLN A 76 -8.41 8.43 4.21
N SER A 77 -8.94 7.20 4.17
CA SER A 77 -8.11 5.99 4.34
C SER A 77 -7.00 5.89 3.29
N ALA A 78 -7.29 6.21 2.04
CA ALA A 78 -6.28 6.22 0.97
C ALA A 78 -5.24 7.33 1.18
N ILE A 79 -5.67 8.53 1.61
CA ILE A 79 -4.78 9.64 1.96
C ILE A 79 -3.84 9.27 3.12
N VAL A 80 -4.40 8.75 4.22
CA VAL A 80 -3.64 8.32 5.42
C VAL A 80 -2.63 7.23 5.06
N THR A 81 -2.99 6.33 4.15
CA THR A 81 -2.06 5.30 3.65
C THR A 81 -0.86 5.93 2.94
N ILE A 82 -1.09 6.89 2.03
CA ILE A 82 0.00 7.56 1.31
C ILE A 82 0.87 8.37 2.28
N ILE A 83 0.27 9.07 3.25
CA ILE A 83 1.00 9.79 4.30
C ILE A 83 1.86 8.80 5.11
N GLY A 84 1.29 7.67 5.54
CA GLY A 84 2.00 6.64 6.30
C GLY A 84 3.21 6.03 5.56
N ILE A 85 3.18 5.99 4.23
CA ILE A 85 4.31 5.55 3.40
C ILE A 85 5.35 6.66 3.22
N ALA A 86 4.90 7.88 2.89
CA ALA A 86 5.79 8.95 2.44
C ALA A 86 6.44 9.73 3.59
N LEU A 87 5.72 9.95 4.69
CA LEU A 87 6.15 10.84 5.77
C LEU A 87 7.41 10.31 6.49
N PRO A 88 7.50 9.04 6.93
CA PRO A 88 8.72 8.51 7.57
C PRO A 88 9.95 8.62 6.67
N ARG A 89 9.76 8.43 5.35
CA ARG A 89 10.83 8.50 4.36
C ARG A 89 11.36 9.91 4.19
N LEU A 90 10.46 10.90 4.08
CA LEU A 90 10.85 12.29 3.92
C LEU A 90 11.48 12.84 5.20
N ASN A 91 10.98 12.44 6.36
CA ASN A 91 11.65 12.74 7.63
C ASN A 91 13.06 12.14 7.70
N ALA A 92 13.24 10.88 7.29
CA ALA A 92 14.57 10.28 7.25
C ALA A 92 15.51 11.03 6.29
N GLN A 93 15.01 11.43 5.12
CA GLN A 93 15.78 12.15 4.12
C GLN A 93 16.18 13.56 4.57
N HIS A 94 15.31 14.29 5.26
CA HIS A 94 15.50 15.72 5.52
C HIS A 94 15.77 16.08 6.99
N ARG A 95 15.40 15.21 7.93
CA ARG A 95 15.61 15.39 9.39
C ARG A 95 16.63 14.42 9.97
N GLY A 96 17.13 13.46 9.19
CA GLY A 96 18.07 12.44 9.65
C GLY A 96 17.43 11.42 10.60
N GLU A 97 16.10 11.29 10.59
CA GLU A 97 15.38 10.25 11.32
C GLU A 97 15.69 8.86 10.74
N SER A 98 15.58 7.81 11.54
CA SER A 98 15.67 6.43 11.03
C SER A 98 14.37 6.02 10.35
N CYS A 99 14.45 5.41 9.17
CA CYS A 99 13.29 4.81 8.51
C CYS A 99 13.61 3.36 8.10
N SER A 100 12.79 2.41 8.53
CA SER A 100 12.73 1.06 7.96
C SER A 100 11.49 0.95 7.09
N MET A 101 11.68 0.54 5.84
CA MET A 101 10.59 0.28 4.91
C MET A 101 9.76 -0.94 5.35
N ILE A 102 10.38 -1.98 5.90
CA ILE A 102 9.65 -3.14 6.44
C ILE A 102 8.69 -2.70 7.56
N GLU A 103 9.19 -1.96 8.57
CA GLU A 103 8.35 -1.46 9.67
C GLU A 103 7.28 -0.46 9.20
N THR A 104 7.63 0.39 8.22
CA THR A 104 6.67 1.28 7.57
C THR A 104 5.53 0.48 6.94
N MET A 105 5.85 -0.60 6.21
CA MET A 105 4.83 -1.46 5.62
C MET A 105 3.98 -2.15 6.68
N MET A 106 4.58 -2.66 7.77
CA MET A 106 3.82 -3.29 8.88
C MET A 106 2.81 -2.31 9.48
N THR A 107 3.24 -1.07 9.72
CA THR A 107 2.38 0.01 10.23
C THR A 107 1.24 0.31 9.25
N VAL A 108 1.54 0.40 7.95
CA VAL A 108 0.52 0.65 6.92
C VAL A 108 -0.48 -0.51 6.81
N PHE A 109 -0.03 -1.76 6.90
CA PHE A 109 -0.93 -2.91 6.96
C PHE A 109 -1.89 -2.83 8.14
N GLU A 110 -1.41 -2.44 9.32
CA GLU A 110 -2.26 -2.26 10.52
C GLU A 110 -3.33 -1.22 10.33
N LEU A 111 -2.96 -0.05 9.78
CA LEU A 111 -3.90 1.02 9.46
C LEU A 111 -4.98 0.52 8.49
N LEU A 112 -4.60 -0.27 7.48
CA LEU A 112 -5.49 -0.77 6.45
C LEU A 112 -6.35 -1.98 6.87
N GLN A 113 -5.96 -2.72 7.91
CA GLN A 113 -6.85 -3.73 8.50
C GLN A 113 -8.14 -3.10 9.07
N GLY A 114 -8.06 -1.86 9.58
CA GLY A 114 -9.24 -1.06 9.91
C GLY A 114 -10.11 -0.78 8.68
N ALA A 115 -9.50 -0.30 7.58
CA ALA A 115 -10.16 -0.01 6.30
C ALA A 115 -10.86 -1.22 5.69
N SER A 116 -10.33 -2.43 5.88
CA SER A 116 -10.89 -3.67 5.35
C SER A 116 -12.22 -4.04 6.00
N LYS A 117 -12.33 -3.86 7.33
CA LYS A 117 -13.61 -4.03 8.05
C LYS A 117 -14.66 -3.01 7.56
N ILE A 118 -14.24 -1.78 7.32
CA ILE A 118 -15.10 -0.70 6.79
C ILE A 118 -15.60 -1.04 5.39
N SER A 119 -14.72 -1.55 4.52
CA SER A 119 -15.06 -2.05 3.18
C SER A 119 -16.11 -3.15 3.20
N GLN A 120 -16.08 -4.01 4.23
CA GLN A 120 -17.09 -5.05 4.43
C GLN A 120 -18.44 -4.48 4.91
N ILE A 121 -18.43 -3.55 5.87
CA ILE A 121 -19.65 -2.94 6.44
C ILE A 121 -20.39 -2.12 5.37
N SER A 122 -19.66 -1.28 4.64
CA SER A 122 -20.20 -0.39 3.61
C SER A 122 -20.45 -1.09 2.26
N LYS A 123 -20.22 -2.42 2.17
CA LYS A 123 -20.33 -3.17 0.91
C LYS A 123 -21.69 -2.99 0.24
N SER A 124 -22.78 -2.89 1.02
CA SER A 124 -24.13 -2.65 0.51
C SER A 124 -24.32 -1.26 -0.12
N TRP A 125 -23.52 -0.27 0.28
CA TRP A 125 -23.59 1.11 -0.21
C TRP A 125 -22.63 1.36 -1.38
N ARG A 126 -21.68 0.45 -1.58
CA ARG A 126 -20.62 0.55 -2.59
C ARG A 126 -21.11 0.79 -4.02
N GLN A 127 -22.31 0.33 -4.38
CA GLN A 127 -22.86 0.56 -5.73
C GLN A 127 -23.22 2.03 -5.99
N ALA A 128 -23.46 2.82 -4.93
CA ALA A 128 -23.68 4.27 -5.01
C ALA A 128 -22.40 5.08 -4.77
N SER A 129 -21.29 4.43 -4.39
CA SER A 129 -20.03 5.09 -4.04
C SER A 129 -19.37 5.73 -5.26
N ILE A 130 -18.80 6.92 -5.06
CA ILE A 130 -17.94 7.56 -6.07
C ILE A 130 -16.72 6.70 -6.44
N PHE A 131 -16.36 5.74 -5.58
CA PHE A 131 -15.27 4.80 -5.81
C PHE A 131 -15.68 3.54 -6.59
N PHE A 132 -16.98 3.33 -6.85
CA PHE A 132 -17.46 2.20 -7.64
C PHE A 132 -16.84 2.14 -9.05
N LYS A 133 -16.46 3.29 -9.62
CA LYS A 133 -15.77 3.37 -10.92
C LYS A 133 -14.36 2.75 -10.90
N TYR A 134 -13.81 2.48 -9.72
CA TYR A 134 -12.57 1.74 -9.52
C TYR A 134 -12.81 0.27 -9.13
N ASP A 135 -14.04 -0.23 -9.27
CA ASP A 135 -14.38 -1.65 -9.15
C ASP A 135 -13.86 -2.39 -10.39
N TRP A 136 -12.58 -2.79 -10.34
CA TRP A 136 -11.90 -3.52 -11.40
C TRP A 136 -12.42 -4.97 -11.46
N ARG A 137 -13.61 -5.14 -12.03
CA ARG A 137 -14.27 -6.45 -12.20
C ARG A 137 -13.63 -7.32 -13.27
N GLU A 138 -12.94 -6.71 -14.22
CA GLU A 138 -12.18 -7.43 -15.24
C GLU A 138 -10.83 -7.84 -14.66
N ASN A 139 -10.43 -9.09 -14.95
CA ASN A 139 -9.10 -9.59 -14.62
C ASN A 139 -8.29 -9.65 -15.93
N PRO A 140 -7.59 -8.56 -16.30
CA PRO A 140 -6.87 -8.49 -17.56
C PRO A 140 -5.70 -9.49 -17.57
N ALA A 141 -5.25 -9.85 -18.77
CA ALA A 141 -4.08 -10.73 -18.90
C ALA A 141 -2.83 -10.06 -18.32
N LEU A 142 -2.00 -10.86 -17.64
CA LEU A 142 -0.71 -10.40 -17.11
C LEU A 142 0.35 -10.36 -18.19
N ASP A 143 1.31 -9.48 -17.99
CA ASP A 143 2.59 -9.55 -18.69
C ASP A 143 3.27 -10.91 -18.42
N PRO A 144 3.93 -11.53 -19.42
CA PRO A 144 4.57 -12.83 -19.27
C PRO A 144 5.57 -12.92 -18.11
N ASP A 145 6.35 -11.88 -17.85
CA ASP A 145 7.36 -11.91 -16.79
C ASP A 145 6.70 -11.89 -15.40
N MET A 146 5.65 -11.08 -15.24
CA MET A 146 4.83 -11.09 -14.01
C MET A 146 4.10 -12.42 -13.83
N ALA A 147 3.59 -13.01 -14.91
CA ALA A 147 2.92 -14.31 -14.86
C ALA A 147 3.89 -15.43 -14.43
N ASN A 148 5.13 -15.39 -14.91
CA ASN A 148 6.18 -16.34 -14.53
C ASN A 148 6.55 -16.22 -13.05
N SER A 149 6.75 -15.00 -12.54
CA SER A 149 7.00 -14.77 -11.10
C SER A 149 5.84 -15.29 -10.23
N ILE A 150 4.59 -15.01 -10.60
CA ILE A 150 3.41 -15.53 -9.89
C ILE A 150 3.35 -17.07 -9.95
N ALA A 151 3.71 -17.68 -11.09
CA ALA A 151 3.77 -19.12 -11.22
C ALA A 151 4.84 -19.74 -10.31
N GLU A 152 6.02 -19.12 -10.22
CA GLU A 152 7.11 -19.54 -9.34
C GLU A 152 6.69 -19.46 -7.85
N LEU A 153 6.04 -18.36 -7.43
CA LEU A 153 5.45 -18.24 -6.09
C LEU A 153 4.44 -19.36 -5.80
N ARG A 154 3.59 -19.73 -6.76
CA ARG A 154 2.62 -20.84 -6.58
C ARG A 154 3.32 -22.19 -6.43
N MET A 155 4.36 -22.43 -7.23
CA MET A 155 5.15 -23.66 -7.17
C MET A 155 5.84 -23.79 -5.82
N LEU A 156 6.50 -22.74 -5.35
CA LEU A 156 7.16 -22.71 -4.04
C LEU A 156 6.16 -22.86 -2.88
N ASN A 157 5.00 -22.19 -2.95
CA ASN A 157 3.98 -22.37 -1.92
C ASN A 157 3.47 -23.83 -1.86
N SER A 158 3.44 -24.52 -2.99
CA SER A 158 3.01 -25.92 -3.08
C SER A 158 4.08 -26.88 -2.54
N SER A 159 5.36 -26.60 -2.75
CA SER A 159 6.45 -27.44 -2.22
C SER A 159 6.55 -27.34 -0.69
N ILE A 160 6.30 -26.15 -0.12
CA ILE A 160 6.31 -25.92 1.33
C ILE A 160 5.00 -26.38 2.00
N GLY A 161 3.88 -26.39 1.25
CA GLY A 161 2.53 -26.61 1.77
C GLY A 161 2.24 -27.99 2.36
N ASN A 162 3.11 -28.97 2.17
CA ASN A 162 2.97 -30.31 2.77
C ASN A 162 3.17 -30.30 4.29
N THR A 163 3.77 -29.25 4.86
CA THR A 163 4.11 -29.16 6.28
C THR A 163 3.06 -28.38 7.09
N ASP A 164 2.37 -27.42 6.48
CA ASP A 164 1.32 -26.61 7.11
C ASP A 164 0.23 -26.21 6.09
N PRO A 165 -0.92 -26.94 6.06
CA PRO A 165 -2.03 -26.64 5.16
C PRO A 165 -2.68 -25.26 5.39
N ALA A 166 -2.66 -24.74 6.63
CA ALA A 166 -3.24 -23.44 6.94
C ALA A 166 -2.38 -22.33 6.35
N GLN A 167 -1.06 -22.41 6.55
CA GLN A 167 -0.12 -21.45 5.98
C GLN A 167 -0.13 -21.47 4.44
N HIS A 168 -0.21 -22.67 3.84
CA HIS A 168 -0.36 -22.82 2.40
C HIS A 168 -1.56 -22.04 1.85
N ARG A 169 -2.73 -22.13 2.52
CA ARG A 169 -3.95 -21.42 2.12
C ARG A 169 -3.77 -19.91 2.24
N ILE A 170 -3.22 -19.42 3.35
CA ILE A 170 -2.97 -17.99 3.60
C ILE A 170 -2.07 -17.40 2.50
N ASN A 171 -0.97 -18.08 2.19
CA ASN A 171 -0.05 -17.65 1.13
C ASN A 171 -0.71 -17.68 -0.24
N LYS A 172 -1.51 -18.71 -0.54
CA LYS A 172 -2.24 -18.83 -1.80
C LYS A 172 -3.19 -17.65 -2.01
N GLU A 173 -3.92 -17.23 -0.98
CA GLU A 173 -4.81 -16.08 -1.02
C GLU A 173 -4.03 -14.78 -1.29
N ALA A 174 -2.89 -14.57 -0.61
CA ALA A 174 -2.02 -13.42 -0.82
C ALA A 174 -1.45 -13.36 -2.25
N ILE A 175 -1.02 -14.51 -2.80
CA ILE A 175 -0.50 -14.63 -4.18
C ILE A 175 -1.60 -14.34 -5.21
N VAL A 176 -2.82 -14.83 -5.02
CA VAL A 176 -3.96 -14.54 -5.91
C VAL A 176 -4.27 -13.05 -5.91
N SER A 177 -4.33 -12.43 -4.73
CA SER A 177 -4.53 -10.98 -4.61
C SER A 177 -3.39 -10.19 -5.28
N LEU A 178 -2.14 -10.65 -5.14
CA LEU A 178 -0.98 -10.01 -5.75
C LEU A 178 -1.07 -10.06 -7.28
N GLN A 179 -1.44 -11.21 -7.82
CA GLN A 179 -1.69 -11.40 -9.24
C GLN A 179 -2.73 -10.39 -9.75
N ASP A 180 -3.86 -10.27 -9.06
CA ASP A 180 -4.92 -9.33 -9.44
C ASP A 180 -4.43 -7.88 -9.41
N SER A 181 -3.59 -7.51 -8.44
CA SER A 181 -2.98 -6.18 -8.38
C SER A 181 -2.04 -5.89 -9.55
N PHE A 182 -1.20 -6.86 -9.96
CA PHE A 182 -0.35 -6.71 -11.14
C PHE A 182 -1.18 -6.54 -12.43
N ALA A 183 -2.18 -7.40 -12.61
CA ALA A 183 -3.08 -7.34 -13.76
C ALA A 183 -3.76 -5.96 -13.86
N LYS A 184 -4.33 -5.49 -12.75
CA LYS A 184 -5.02 -4.19 -12.71
C LYS A 184 -4.08 -3.01 -12.95
N PHE A 185 -2.88 -3.04 -12.36
CA PHE A 185 -1.91 -1.96 -12.51
C PHE A 185 -1.40 -1.81 -13.94
N THR A 186 -1.11 -2.94 -14.61
CA THR A 186 -0.62 -2.97 -15.99
C THR A 186 -1.67 -2.51 -17.00
N HIS A 187 -2.93 -2.87 -16.79
CA HIS A 187 -4.03 -2.47 -17.66
C HIS A 187 -4.37 -0.97 -17.54
N ALA A 188 -4.40 -0.45 -16.32
CA ALA A 188 -4.70 0.96 -16.06
C ALA A 188 -3.78 1.49 -14.95
N PRO A 189 -2.75 2.30 -15.30
CA PRO A 189 -1.86 2.87 -14.32
C PRO A 189 -2.58 3.84 -13.38
N HIS A 190 -3.04 3.28 -12.27
CA HIS A 190 -3.71 3.98 -11.17
C HIS A 190 -2.95 3.61 -9.88
N PRO A 191 -2.87 4.48 -8.87
CA PRO A 191 -2.22 4.14 -7.60
C PRO A 191 -2.98 3.07 -6.79
N ALA A 192 -4.28 2.90 -7.05
CA ALA A 192 -5.14 2.01 -6.26
C ALA A 192 -4.70 0.55 -6.20
N PRO A 193 -4.26 -0.14 -7.27
CA PRO A 193 -3.82 -1.54 -7.17
C PRO A 193 -2.61 -1.76 -6.24
N ILE A 194 -1.72 -0.77 -6.11
CA ILE A 194 -0.60 -0.79 -5.16
C ILE A 194 -1.14 -0.83 -3.73
N ILE A 195 -2.05 0.10 -3.41
CA ILE A 195 -2.67 0.24 -2.08
C ILE A 195 -3.65 -0.91 -1.79
N ALA A 196 -4.39 -1.36 -2.78
CA ALA A 196 -5.46 -2.35 -2.62
C ALA A 196 -4.90 -3.69 -2.15
N TRP A 197 -3.72 -4.11 -2.62
CA TRP A 197 -3.11 -5.34 -2.12
C TRP A 197 -2.87 -5.31 -0.61
N LEU A 198 -2.47 -4.14 -0.07
CA LEU A 198 -2.28 -3.94 1.37
C LEU A 198 -3.58 -4.10 2.16
N THR A 199 -4.74 -3.87 1.55
CA THR A 199 -6.06 -4.09 2.16
C THR A 199 -6.52 -5.55 2.07
N TYR A 200 -6.06 -6.29 1.06
CA TYR A 200 -6.50 -7.67 0.83
C TYR A 200 -5.63 -8.70 1.53
N ALA A 201 -4.41 -8.33 1.97
CA ALA A 201 -3.59 -9.14 2.83
C ALA A 201 -4.39 -9.49 4.11
N ASN A 202 -4.70 -10.77 4.30
CA ASN A 202 -5.45 -11.21 5.48
C ASN A 202 -4.60 -11.00 6.75
N ARG A 203 -5.27 -10.95 7.90
CA ARG A 203 -4.60 -10.67 9.18
C ARG A 203 -3.50 -11.69 9.46
N GLU A 204 -3.77 -12.95 9.15
CA GLU A 204 -2.89 -14.09 9.38
C GLU A 204 -1.62 -14.02 8.52
N PHE A 205 -1.71 -13.50 7.30
CA PHE A 205 -0.56 -13.23 6.43
C PHE A 205 0.30 -12.12 7.02
N VAL A 206 -0.32 -11.03 7.49
CA VAL A 206 0.38 -9.93 8.15
C VAL A 206 1.04 -10.42 9.44
N ASP A 207 0.40 -11.30 10.21
CA ASP A 207 1.00 -11.95 11.38
C ASP A 207 2.24 -12.77 10.99
N GLY A 208 2.19 -13.47 9.85
CA GLY A 208 3.36 -14.13 9.25
C GLY A 208 4.49 -13.16 8.87
N LEU A 209 4.18 -12.00 8.30
CA LEU A 209 5.17 -10.95 7.99
C LEU A 209 5.82 -10.39 9.26
N ARG A 210 5.05 -10.17 10.33
CA ARG A 210 5.58 -9.73 11.63
C ARG A 210 6.46 -10.79 12.26
N ALA A 211 6.07 -12.05 12.15
CA ALA A 211 6.87 -13.19 12.59
C ALA A 211 8.08 -13.48 11.66
N ARG A 212 8.36 -12.61 10.68
CA ARG A 212 9.45 -12.74 9.71
C ARG A 212 9.48 -14.09 9.02
N GLN A 213 8.31 -14.65 8.74
CA GLN A 213 8.20 -15.91 8.03
C GLN A 213 8.76 -15.72 6.61
N PRO A 214 9.79 -16.48 6.22
CA PRO A 214 10.56 -16.16 5.02
C PRO A 214 9.71 -16.13 3.75
N PHE A 215 8.74 -17.03 3.63
CA PHE A 215 7.94 -17.12 2.40
C PHE A 215 6.95 -15.95 2.26
N GLN A 216 6.41 -15.47 3.37
CA GLN A 216 5.57 -14.26 3.39
C GLN A 216 6.41 -13.03 3.06
N LEU A 217 7.63 -12.93 3.59
CA LEU A 217 8.58 -11.87 3.22
C LEU A 217 8.92 -11.92 1.73
N PHE A 218 9.03 -13.11 1.14
CA PHE A 218 9.24 -13.27 -0.30
C PHE A 218 8.04 -12.84 -1.14
N ILE A 219 6.81 -13.12 -0.71
CA ILE A 219 5.60 -12.58 -1.34
C ILE A 219 5.58 -11.05 -1.25
N LEU A 220 5.95 -10.47 -0.09
CA LEU A 220 6.06 -9.02 0.09
C LEU A 220 7.14 -8.41 -0.84
N MET A 221 8.24 -9.11 -1.06
CA MET A 221 9.30 -8.70 -1.99
C MET A 221 8.78 -8.60 -3.43
N ASN A 222 7.97 -9.57 -3.86
CA ASN A 222 7.33 -9.51 -5.18
C ASN A 222 6.32 -8.36 -5.26
N TRP A 223 5.55 -8.11 -4.20
CA TRP A 223 4.68 -6.94 -4.14
C TRP A 223 5.45 -5.61 -4.24
N ALA A 224 6.68 -5.54 -3.72
CA ALA A 224 7.52 -4.33 -3.81
C ALA A 224 7.76 -3.87 -5.26
N VAL A 225 7.67 -4.77 -6.24
CA VAL A 225 7.77 -4.44 -7.67
C VAL A 225 6.66 -3.49 -8.12
N LEU A 226 5.46 -3.55 -7.51
CA LEU A 226 4.38 -2.60 -7.80
C LEU A 226 4.77 -1.14 -7.49
N TYR A 227 5.63 -0.90 -6.49
CA TYR A 227 6.16 0.43 -6.24
C TYR A 227 7.06 0.92 -7.36
N GLU A 228 7.87 0.05 -7.93
CA GLU A 228 8.78 0.41 -9.02
C GLU A 228 8.00 0.69 -10.31
N LEU A 229 7.03 -0.15 -10.65
CA LEU A 229 6.09 0.11 -11.74
C LEU A 229 5.29 1.41 -11.50
N GLY A 230 5.07 1.74 -10.23
CA GLY A 230 4.44 2.95 -9.72
C GLY A 230 5.38 4.15 -9.51
N ALA A 231 6.65 4.10 -9.89
CA ALA A 231 7.64 5.12 -9.53
C ALA A 231 7.33 6.54 -10.06
N ARG A 232 6.39 6.66 -11.00
CA ARG A 232 5.80 7.95 -11.44
C ARG A 232 5.06 8.68 -10.33
N TYR A 233 4.54 7.95 -9.34
CA TYR A 233 3.88 8.53 -8.17
C TYR A 233 4.95 8.88 -7.14
N TRP A 234 4.99 10.15 -6.76
CA TRP A 234 6.02 10.71 -5.87
C TRP A 234 6.22 9.90 -4.58
N TRP A 235 5.13 9.40 -3.98
CA TRP A 235 5.15 8.64 -2.73
C TRP A 235 5.66 7.20 -2.89
N ALA A 236 5.54 6.63 -4.10
CA ALA A 236 5.96 5.26 -4.41
C ALA A 236 7.43 5.19 -4.85
N LYS A 237 7.96 6.28 -5.43
CA LYS A 237 9.32 6.34 -5.98
C LYS A 237 10.36 5.89 -4.96
N GLY A 238 11.13 4.85 -5.27
CA GLY A 238 12.20 4.31 -4.43
C GLY A 238 11.74 3.43 -3.26
N CYS A 239 10.44 3.27 -3.01
CA CYS A 239 9.93 2.35 -1.99
C CYS A 239 10.27 0.90 -2.32
N GLY A 240 10.08 0.48 -3.58
CA GLY A 240 10.34 -0.89 -4.01
C GLY A 240 11.78 -1.31 -3.76
N LYS A 241 12.73 -0.51 -4.26
CA LYS A 241 14.17 -0.72 -4.05
C LYS A 241 14.55 -0.75 -2.56
N ALA A 242 14.07 0.19 -1.75
CA ALA A 242 14.36 0.22 -0.32
C ALA A 242 13.81 -1.03 0.39
N LEU A 243 12.58 -1.45 0.08
CA LEU A 243 11.95 -2.62 0.68
C LEU A 243 12.68 -3.92 0.30
N VAL A 244 13.01 -4.11 -0.98
CA VAL A 244 13.74 -5.31 -1.43
C VAL A 244 15.13 -5.37 -0.78
N ALA A 245 15.84 -4.24 -0.67
CA ALA A 245 17.15 -4.19 -0.03
C ALA A 245 17.10 -4.62 1.46
N GLU A 246 16.10 -4.12 2.21
CA GLU A 246 15.90 -4.54 3.61
C GLU A 246 15.53 -6.02 3.71
N LEU A 247 14.61 -6.51 2.87
CA LEU A 247 14.17 -7.91 2.88
C LEU A 247 15.30 -8.88 2.52
N LEU A 248 16.15 -8.54 1.55
CA LEU A 248 17.34 -9.34 1.22
C LEU A 248 18.31 -9.43 2.41
N SER A 249 18.43 -8.36 3.21
CA SER A 249 19.29 -8.39 4.40
C SER A 249 18.75 -9.31 5.49
N GLU A 250 17.43 -9.36 5.67
CA GLU A 250 16.74 -10.25 6.61
C GLU A 250 16.78 -11.72 6.14
N MET A 251 16.80 -11.96 4.83
CA MET A 251 16.71 -13.30 4.24
C MET A 251 18.06 -13.96 3.92
N LYS A 252 19.21 -13.39 4.34
CA LYS A 252 20.55 -13.88 3.97
C LYS A 252 20.75 -15.38 4.23
N ASP A 253 20.23 -15.91 5.32
CA ASP A 253 20.37 -17.33 5.70
C ASP A 253 19.46 -18.27 4.90
N TRP A 254 18.48 -17.72 4.16
CA TRP A 254 17.47 -18.47 3.40
C TRP A 254 17.75 -18.52 1.89
N ASN A 255 18.85 -17.88 1.45
CA ASN A 255 19.13 -17.60 0.04
C ASN A 255 19.22 -18.86 -0.84
N GLU A 256 19.82 -19.94 -0.35
CA GLU A 256 20.13 -21.13 -1.19
C GLU A 256 18.88 -21.82 -1.76
N THR A 257 17.73 -21.75 -1.09
CA THR A 257 16.53 -22.49 -1.54
C THR A 257 15.74 -21.71 -2.60
N TRP A 258 15.80 -20.37 -2.57
CA TRP A 258 14.93 -19.50 -3.38
C TRP A 258 15.72 -18.53 -4.26
N GLU A 259 17.01 -18.77 -4.45
CA GLU A 259 17.93 -17.91 -5.20
C GLU A 259 17.41 -17.57 -6.60
N SER A 260 16.85 -18.55 -7.33
CA SER A 260 16.24 -18.30 -8.65
C SER A 260 15.05 -17.35 -8.58
N ALA A 261 14.22 -17.51 -7.55
CA ALA A 261 12.98 -16.78 -7.38
C ALA A 261 13.21 -15.33 -6.92
N LEU A 262 14.34 -15.06 -6.26
CA LEU A 262 14.74 -13.71 -5.85
C LEU A 262 15.20 -12.85 -7.04
N GLN A 263 15.66 -13.45 -8.14
CA GLN A 263 16.22 -12.71 -9.27
C GLN A 263 15.23 -11.74 -9.90
N TRP A 264 13.98 -12.16 -10.09
CA TRP A 264 12.98 -11.32 -10.73
C TRP A 264 12.68 -10.03 -9.95
N PRO A 265 12.29 -10.07 -8.66
CA PRO A 265 12.04 -8.84 -7.93
C PRO A 265 13.29 -7.94 -7.82
N GLN A 266 14.50 -8.52 -7.69
CA GLN A 266 15.76 -7.77 -7.69
C GLN A 266 15.99 -7.00 -8.98
N GLN A 267 15.88 -7.68 -10.13
CA GLN A 267 16.03 -7.08 -11.45
C GLN A 267 15.00 -5.97 -11.67
N MET A 268 13.74 -6.22 -11.28
CA MET A 268 12.67 -5.25 -11.45
C MET A 268 12.90 -3.96 -10.67
N VAL A 269 13.49 -4.03 -9.46
CA VAL A 269 13.81 -2.82 -8.65
C VAL A 269 15.22 -2.26 -8.87
N GLY A 270 16.00 -2.86 -9.76
CA GLY A 270 17.37 -2.45 -10.07
C GLY A 270 18.36 -2.64 -8.91
N ILE A 271 18.35 -3.82 -8.29
CA ILE A 271 19.35 -4.30 -7.31
C ILE A 271 20.10 -5.50 -7.89
#